data_AF-A0A3A8KCG3-F1
#
_entry.id   AF-A0A3A8KCG3-F1
#
_cell.length_a   1.000
_cell.length_b   1.000
_cell.length_c   1.000
_cell.angle_alpha   90.00
_cell.angle_beta   90.00
_cell.angle_gamma   90.00
#
_symmetry.space_group_name_H-M   'P 1'
#
loop_
_entity.id
_entity.type
_entity.pdbx_description
1 polymer ?
#
loop_
_entity_poly.entity_id
_entity_poly.type
_entity_poly.pdbx_seq_one_letter_code
_entity_poly.pdbx_strand_id
1 'polypeptide(L)'
;MKITERALNAVPSSSQTQTPVKSGQATELQFLQSFQQLTATQAVAATPAAAPTADVARTSYVTAQAAPAPKGPLLPDSRPSPSAIDTKVTEAYQQIGRVPTTSERREMINLANELAGKGKNATEIKYAVIEKLRAIQAGTTVKPGAAELRNLAVETFKTTFGRAPGGDELSRWVNEAQKLADKGMDAISIKYNLPSMMREVRDGLDKTDPAALRGLAKETFKSVFGREPNASELARWEGEAKKLVDDQKMSATGVKTTLPSMMRDVRDGLDKTDAATLRNLAKDAFKTTFGREPNPTEMARWEKEAKKLVDDNKMNATGVKNTLPAMMRDVRDGLDKTDAATLSRLAKDAFKNTYGRDPNPSELAHWEKEAKKLVDDNKLNASGVKNTLPSMMREARDGLDKTDRGTLTRVLLEAFREVLGPNSRPPGDTEIKAWMQMATKMADDKQSATAIKYAFLTGLRTALDNQ
;
A
#
# COMPACT_ATOMS: atom_id res chain seq x y z
N MET A 1 -36.54 -7.60 -64.70
CA MET A 1 -36.37 -7.43 -63.25
C MET A 1 -34.97 -6.90 -63.01
N LYS A 2 -34.85 -5.59 -62.71
CA LYS A 2 -33.57 -4.91 -62.45
C LYS A 2 -33.31 -4.95 -60.95
N ILE A 3 -32.19 -5.53 -60.55
CA ILE A 3 -31.71 -5.53 -59.17
C ILE A 3 -30.90 -4.25 -58.97
N THR A 4 -31.35 -3.41 -58.05
CA THR A 4 -30.74 -2.13 -57.67
C THR A 4 -29.66 -2.40 -56.62
N GLU A 5 -28.38 -2.36 -57.03
CA GLU A 5 -27.26 -2.21 -56.11
C GLU A 5 -27.16 -0.74 -55.69
N ARG A 6 -27.25 -0.48 -54.38
CA ARG A 6 -27.12 0.86 -53.80
C ARG A 6 -25.76 0.97 -53.10
N ALA A 7 -25.02 1.98 -53.52
CA ALA A 7 -23.63 2.27 -53.15
C ALA A 7 -23.39 2.42 -51.64
N LEU A 8 -22.29 1.82 -51.18
CA LEU A 8 -21.62 2.14 -49.92
C LEU A 8 -20.96 3.53 -50.06
N ASN A 9 -21.45 4.50 -49.29
CA ASN A 9 -20.79 5.78 -49.11
C ASN A 9 -19.56 5.61 -48.22
N ALA A 10 -18.39 5.92 -48.79
CA ALA A 10 -17.14 6.11 -48.07
C ALA A 10 -17.20 7.40 -47.23
N VAL A 11 -16.93 7.27 -45.93
CA VAL A 11 -16.70 8.38 -45.01
C VAL A 11 -15.19 8.68 -44.99
N PRO A 12 -14.75 9.95 -45.13
CA PRO A 12 -13.32 10.28 -45.13
C PRO A 12 -12.71 10.10 -43.73
N SER A 13 -11.60 9.35 -43.67
CA SER A 13 -10.75 9.22 -42.49
C SER A 13 -10.11 10.57 -42.15
N SER A 14 -10.51 11.14 -41.02
CA SER A 14 -9.82 12.24 -40.37
C SER A 14 -8.91 11.65 -39.28
N SER A 15 -7.61 11.68 -39.54
CA SER A 15 -6.57 11.30 -38.58
C SER A 15 -6.49 12.35 -37.46
N GLN A 16 -7.19 12.12 -36.35
CA GLN A 16 -6.91 12.83 -35.09
C GLN A 16 -5.81 12.09 -34.34
N THR A 17 -4.70 12.78 -34.11
CA THR A 17 -3.59 12.37 -33.25
C THR A 17 -4.10 12.31 -31.80
N GLN A 18 -4.31 11.10 -31.26
CA GLN A 18 -4.60 10.90 -29.85
C GLN A 18 -3.33 11.17 -29.02
N THR A 19 -3.40 12.16 -28.15
CA THR A 19 -2.46 12.32 -27.03
C THR A 19 -2.90 11.37 -25.90
N PRO A 20 -2.00 10.56 -25.33
CA PRO A 20 -2.38 9.66 -24.23
C PRO A 20 -2.59 10.46 -22.95
N VAL A 21 -3.83 10.48 -22.46
CA VAL A 21 -4.19 10.96 -21.12
C VAL A 21 -3.61 9.97 -20.10
N LYS A 22 -2.57 10.39 -19.37
CA LYS A 22 -2.05 9.64 -18.22
C LYS A 22 -3.12 9.61 -17.12
N SER A 23 -3.48 8.39 -16.71
CA SER A 23 -4.48 8.09 -15.69
C SER A 23 -4.08 8.59 -14.30
N GLY A 24 -5.02 9.23 -13.60
CA GLY A 24 -4.87 9.76 -12.23
C GLY A 24 -4.73 8.71 -11.11
N GLN A 25 -4.57 7.43 -11.44
CA GLN A 25 -4.41 6.34 -10.45
C GLN A 25 -3.00 6.23 -9.88
N ALA A 26 -1.97 6.78 -10.55
CA ALA A 26 -0.59 6.76 -10.05
C ALA A 26 -0.37 7.74 -8.89
N THR A 27 -1.11 8.86 -8.86
CA THR A 27 -0.99 9.90 -7.84
C THR A 27 -1.68 9.51 -6.53
N GLU A 28 -2.73 8.70 -6.61
CA GLU A 28 -3.51 8.22 -5.45
C GLU A 28 -2.74 7.16 -4.63
N LEU A 29 -1.92 6.34 -5.30
CA LEU A 29 -1.04 5.35 -4.66
C LEU A 29 0.15 5.98 -3.92
N GLN A 30 0.68 7.11 -4.40
CA GLN A 30 1.73 7.86 -3.69
C GLN A 30 1.19 8.62 -2.46
N PHE A 31 -0.08 9.04 -2.49
CA PHE A 31 -0.72 9.71 -1.36
C PHE A 31 -1.09 8.76 -0.21
N LEU A 32 -1.41 7.49 -0.52
CA LEU A 32 -1.71 6.49 0.51
C LEU A 32 -0.45 5.97 1.23
N GLN A 33 0.71 5.95 0.57
CA GLN A 33 1.97 5.54 1.20
C GLN A 33 2.53 6.59 2.19
N SER A 34 2.25 7.88 1.97
CA SER A 34 2.68 8.94 2.90
C SER A 34 1.83 9.01 4.18
N PHE A 35 0.59 8.51 4.15
CA PHE A 35 -0.28 8.47 5.34
C PHE A 35 0.10 7.37 6.35
N GLN A 36 0.68 6.25 5.92
CA GLN A 36 1.12 5.19 6.84
C GLN A 36 2.39 5.56 7.63
N GLN A 37 3.19 6.52 7.15
CA GLN A 37 4.36 7.00 7.88
C GLN A 37 4.02 8.01 8.99
N LEU A 38 2.83 8.61 8.97
CA LEU A 38 2.45 9.67 9.93
C LEU A 38 1.73 9.17 11.19
N THR A 39 1.23 7.93 11.22
CA THR A 39 0.49 7.37 12.37
C THR A 39 1.35 6.65 13.40
N ALA A 40 2.65 6.45 13.14
CA ALA A 40 3.53 5.71 14.05
C ALA A 40 4.15 6.56 15.20
N THR A 41 3.92 7.88 15.24
CA THR A 41 4.68 8.78 16.14
C THR A 41 3.84 9.49 17.22
N GLN A 42 2.59 9.11 17.46
CA GLN A 42 1.79 9.69 18.55
C GLN A 42 0.99 8.64 19.34
N ALA A 43 1.66 8.08 20.36
CA ALA A 43 1.09 7.48 21.57
C ALA A 43 2.32 7.29 22.50
N VAL A 44 2.44 7.76 23.74
CA VAL A 44 1.52 8.04 24.85
C VAL A 44 2.28 8.95 25.84
N ALA A 45 1.59 9.84 26.57
CA ALA A 45 2.10 10.44 27.80
C ALA A 45 1.13 10.20 28.97
N ALA A 46 1.59 9.49 30.01
CA ALA A 46 1.18 9.60 31.43
C ALA A 46 2.09 8.75 32.36
N THR A 47 2.55 9.34 33.46
CA THR A 47 3.53 8.91 34.51
C THR A 47 2.85 8.29 35.77
N PRO A 48 3.53 7.97 36.91
CA PRO A 48 4.77 7.20 37.19
C PRO A 48 4.61 6.12 38.31
N ALA A 49 5.47 5.08 38.40
CA ALA A 49 5.96 4.47 39.66
C ALA A 49 6.81 3.18 39.48
N ALA A 50 7.93 3.14 40.21
CA ALA A 50 8.72 2.00 40.73
C ALA A 50 9.33 0.95 39.77
N ALA A 51 10.68 0.91 39.76
CA ALA A 51 11.52 -0.18 39.24
C ALA A 51 11.50 -1.40 40.20
N PRO A 52 11.87 -2.64 39.77
CA PRO A 52 13.28 -2.93 39.39
C PRO A 52 13.50 -3.91 38.20
N THR A 53 14.59 -3.63 37.48
CA THR A 53 15.56 -4.52 36.79
C THR A 53 15.11 -5.84 36.15
N ALA A 54 15.19 -5.95 34.82
CA ALA A 54 16.32 -6.56 34.08
C ALA A 54 15.98 -6.75 32.58
N ASP A 55 17.01 -6.53 31.74
CA ASP A 55 17.11 -6.81 30.30
C ASP A 55 16.10 -6.21 29.32
N VAL A 56 16.37 -4.96 28.92
CA VAL A 56 15.89 -4.38 27.67
C VAL A 56 17.07 -4.25 26.71
N ALA A 57 16.92 -4.88 25.54
CA ALA A 57 17.78 -4.71 24.39
C ALA A 57 18.09 -3.22 24.17
N ARG A 58 19.37 -2.86 24.26
CA ARG A 58 19.86 -1.52 23.95
C ARG A 58 19.58 -1.22 22.48
N THR A 59 18.45 -0.59 22.19
CA THR A 59 18.37 0.36 21.09
C THR A 59 19.28 1.51 21.49
N SER A 60 20.55 1.42 21.11
CA SER A 60 21.46 2.55 21.14
C SER A 60 20.85 3.60 20.22
N TYR A 61 20.11 4.55 20.79
CA TYR A 61 20.01 5.87 20.22
C TYR A 61 21.45 6.32 20.06
N VAL A 62 21.91 6.36 18.81
CA VAL A 62 23.12 7.08 18.44
C VAL A 62 22.91 8.47 18.99
N THR A 63 23.62 8.77 20.09
CA THR A 63 23.83 10.12 20.60
C THR A 63 24.04 11.02 19.40
N ALA A 64 23.22 12.07 19.28
CA ALA A 64 23.26 13.05 18.20
C ALA A 64 24.71 13.29 17.76
N GLN A 65 25.10 12.61 16.70
CA GLN A 65 26.41 12.78 16.10
C GLN A 65 26.37 14.21 15.61
N ALA A 66 27.31 15.05 16.06
CA ALA A 66 27.40 16.43 15.62
C ALA A 66 27.19 16.46 14.11
N ALA A 67 26.19 17.23 13.66
CA ALA A 67 25.82 17.27 12.24
C ALA A 67 27.11 17.45 11.42
N PRO A 68 27.39 16.58 10.43
CA PRO A 68 28.62 16.68 9.68
C PRO A 68 28.70 18.08 9.08
N ALA A 69 29.73 18.83 9.47
CA ALA A 69 29.93 20.17 8.93
C ALA A 69 30.11 20.03 7.41
N PRO A 70 29.27 20.70 6.59
CA PRO A 70 29.37 20.55 5.15
C PRO A 70 30.73 21.05 4.68
N LYS A 71 31.45 20.23 3.90
CA LYS A 71 32.78 20.52 3.35
C LYS A 71 32.72 21.52 2.19
N GLY A 72 31.52 21.87 1.70
CA GLY A 72 31.30 22.81 0.60
C GLY A 72 29.84 23.23 0.43
N PRO A 73 29.50 23.92 -0.67
CA PRO A 73 28.13 24.28 -1.01
C PRO A 73 27.26 23.04 -1.22
N LEU A 74 26.02 23.08 -0.72
CA LEU A 74 25.00 22.07 -0.91
C LEU A 74 24.13 22.49 -2.09
N LEU A 75 24.46 21.99 -3.27
CA LEU A 75 23.77 22.32 -4.51
C LEU A 75 22.75 21.22 -4.87
N PRO A 76 21.65 21.57 -5.58
CA PRO A 76 20.65 20.59 -6.00
C PRO A 76 21.22 19.42 -6.81
N ASP A 77 22.25 19.71 -7.62
CA ASP A 77 22.90 18.76 -8.53
C ASP A 77 24.26 18.27 -8.01
N SER A 78 24.50 18.38 -6.69
CA SER A 78 25.76 17.93 -6.07
C SER A 78 26.00 16.45 -6.39
N ARG A 79 27.11 16.13 -7.08
CA ARG A 79 27.52 14.75 -7.34
C ARG A 79 28.24 14.16 -6.12
N PRO A 80 28.16 12.84 -5.89
CA PRO A 80 28.95 12.17 -4.85
C PRO A 80 30.45 12.46 -5.00
N SER A 81 31.09 12.88 -3.92
CA SER A 81 32.54 13.07 -3.85
C SER A 81 33.26 11.72 -3.97
N PRO A 82 34.53 11.67 -4.44
CA PRO A 82 35.30 10.43 -4.47
C PRO A 82 35.38 9.74 -3.09
N SER A 83 35.45 10.51 -2.00
CA SER A 83 35.42 9.98 -0.64
C SER A 83 34.05 9.40 -0.24
N ALA A 84 32.95 10.03 -0.65
CA ALA A 84 31.60 9.52 -0.41
C ALA A 84 31.38 8.21 -1.18
N ILE A 85 31.84 8.12 -2.42
CA ILE A 85 31.82 6.91 -3.24
C ILE A 85 32.58 5.77 -2.54
N ASP A 86 33.83 6.02 -2.13
CA ASP A 86 34.66 5.01 -1.47
C ASP A 86 34.03 4.51 -0.15
N THR A 87 33.46 5.43 0.63
CA THR A 87 32.73 5.13 1.86
C THR A 87 31.51 4.25 1.59
N LYS A 88 30.69 4.57 0.59
CA LYS A 88 29.47 3.80 0.27
C LYS A 88 29.74 2.43 -0.31
N VAL A 89 30.81 2.28 -1.10
CA VAL A 89 31.28 0.95 -1.53
C VAL A 89 31.74 0.14 -0.32
N THR A 90 32.45 0.76 0.62
CA THR A 90 32.88 0.08 1.86
C THR A 90 31.69 -0.33 2.73
N GLU A 91 30.69 0.54 2.90
CA GLU A 91 29.44 0.20 3.60
C GLU A 91 28.68 -0.95 2.90
N ALA A 92 28.66 -1.00 1.56
CA ALA A 92 28.02 -2.08 0.81
C ALA A 92 28.66 -3.44 1.12
N TYR A 93 30.00 -3.49 1.19
CA TYR A 93 30.75 -4.68 1.60
C TYR A 93 30.44 -5.11 3.03
N GLN A 94 30.45 -4.15 3.97
CA GLN A 94 30.11 -4.41 5.37
C GLN A 94 28.68 -4.95 5.50
N GLN A 95 27.73 -4.40 4.75
CA GLN A 95 26.32 -4.81 4.81
C GLN A 95 26.08 -6.22 4.24
N ILE A 96 26.87 -6.65 3.25
CA ILE A 96 26.81 -8.02 2.73
C ILE A 96 27.65 -8.99 3.59
N GLY A 97 28.51 -8.47 4.48
CA GLY A 97 29.41 -9.29 5.28
C GLY A 97 30.51 -9.95 4.42
N ARG A 98 30.91 -9.29 3.33
CA ARG A 98 31.91 -9.81 2.37
C ARG A 98 33.20 -9.01 2.46
N VAL A 99 34.34 -9.70 2.50
CA VAL A 99 35.66 -9.08 2.41
C VAL A 99 36.02 -8.93 0.93
N PRO A 100 36.24 -7.69 0.43
CA PRO A 100 36.56 -7.47 -0.98
C PRO A 100 37.97 -7.96 -1.35
N THR A 101 38.12 -8.49 -2.57
CA THR A 101 39.44 -8.58 -3.20
C THR A 101 39.81 -7.23 -3.83
N THR A 102 41.10 -6.99 -4.09
CA THR A 102 41.57 -5.74 -4.70
C THR A 102 40.97 -5.49 -6.09
N SER A 103 40.75 -6.55 -6.89
CA SER A 103 40.13 -6.46 -8.21
C SER A 103 38.62 -6.17 -8.12
N GLU A 104 37.90 -6.87 -7.24
CA GLU A 104 36.46 -6.68 -7.03
C GLU A 104 36.16 -5.28 -6.48
N ARG A 105 36.96 -4.79 -5.52
CA ARG A 105 36.83 -3.42 -5.01
C ARG A 105 36.99 -2.39 -6.12
N ARG A 106 37.99 -2.56 -7.00
CA ARG A 106 38.23 -1.66 -8.13
C ARG A 106 37.06 -1.67 -9.11
N GLU A 107 36.48 -2.84 -9.38
CA GLU A 107 35.28 -2.97 -10.21
C GLU A 107 34.07 -2.25 -9.60
N MET A 108 33.82 -2.43 -8.29
CA MET A 108 32.71 -1.75 -7.60
C MET A 108 32.90 -0.23 -7.53
N ILE A 109 34.14 0.24 -7.37
CA ILE A 109 34.46 1.68 -7.43
C ILE A 109 34.24 2.24 -8.85
N ASN A 110 34.60 1.50 -9.90
CA ASN A 110 34.33 1.92 -11.27
C ASN A 110 32.84 1.98 -11.57
N LEU A 111 32.08 0.96 -11.14
CA LEU A 111 30.62 0.96 -11.23
C LEU A 111 30.02 2.17 -10.48
N ALA A 112 30.50 2.45 -9.27
CA ALA A 112 30.04 3.58 -8.49
C ALA A 112 30.32 4.93 -9.18
N ASN A 113 31.51 5.10 -9.78
CA ASN A 113 31.86 6.29 -10.56
C ASN A 113 31.00 6.43 -11.83
N GLU A 114 30.71 5.33 -12.52
CA GLU A 114 29.82 5.32 -13.68
C GLU A 114 28.39 5.75 -13.29
N LEU A 115 27.87 5.20 -12.19
CA LEU A 115 26.57 5.56 -11.65
C LEU A 115 26.51 7.02 -11.19
N ALA A 116 27.56 7.52 -10.53
CA ALA A 116 27.69 8.93 -10.19
C ALA A 116 27.72 9.82 -11.44
N GLY A 117 28.40 9.40 -12.51
CA GLY A 117 28.40 10.07 -13.81
C GLY A 117 27.01 10.11 -14.47
N LYS A 118 26.16 9.12 -14.18
CA LYS A 118 24.74 9.05 -14.58
C LYS A 118 23.79 9.81 -13.64
N GLY A 119 24.31 10.55 -12.66
CA GLY A 119 23.51 11.36 -11.74
C GLY A 119 22.93 10.60 -10.54
N LYS A 120 23.42 9.40 -10.23
CA LYS A 120 23.01 8.66 -9.03
C LYS A 120 23.64 9.26 -7.77
N ASN A 121 22.85 9.33 -6.70
CA ASN A 121 23.35 9.78 -5.39
C ASN A 121 24.10 8.66 -4.65
N ALA A 122 24.81 9.02 -3.58
CA ALA A 122 25.66 8.12 -2.81
C ALA A 122 24.90 6.88 -2.27
N THR A 123 23.64 7.06 -1.85
CA THR A 123 22.80 5.98 -1.32
C THR A 123 22.31 5.04 -2.42
N GLU A 124 21.89 5.56 -3.57
CA GLU A 124 21.53 4.73 -4.74
C GLU A 124 22.72 3.89 -5.21
N ILE A 125 23.92 4.48 -5.22
CA ILE A 125 25.16 3.79 -5.56
C ILE A 125 25.41 2.61 -4.62
N LYS A 126 25.26 2.80 -3.30
CA LYS A 126 25.41 1.72 -2.31
C LYS A 126 24.50 0.52 -2.63
N TYR A 127 23.22 0.77 -2.89
CA TYR A 127 22.27 -0.31 -3.15
C TYR A 127 22.51 -1.01 -4.49
N ALA A 128 22.92 -0.27 -5.53
CA ALA A 128 23.30 -0.87 -6.81
C ALA A 128 24.54 -1.77 -6.67
N VAL A 129 25.53 -1.36 -5.87
CA VAL A 129 26.70 -2.19 -5.54
C VAL A 129 26.27 -3.43 -4.76
N ILE A 130 25.36 -3.31 -3.79
CA ILE A 130 24.81 -4.45 -3.04
C ILE A 130 24.13 -5.45 -3.98
N GLU A 131 23.32 -4.97 -4.91
CA GLU A 131 22.63 -5.81 -5.89
C GLU A 131 23.62 -6.59 -6.77
N LYS A 132 24.64 -5.92 -7.29
CA LYS A 132 25.69 -6.56 -8.10
C LYS A 132 26.44 -7.63 -7.30
N LEU A 133 26.78 -7.34 -6.04
CA LEU A 133 27.44 -8.28 -5.14
C LEU A 133 26.57 -9.50 -4.81
N ARG A 134 25.24 -9.32 -4.67
CA ARG A 134 24.29 -10.44 -4.51
C ARG A 134 24.12 -11.27 -5.78
N ALA A 135 24.12 -10.65 -6.96
CA ALA A 135 24.05 -11.36 -8.23
C ALA A 135 25.27 -12.26 -8.44
N ILE A 136 26.46 -11.79 -8.05
CA ILE A 136 27.69 -12.60 -8.03
C ILE A 136 27.55 -13.82 -7.10
N GLN A 137 26.78 -13.71 -6.01
CA GLN A 137 26.53 -14.79 -5.07
C GLN A 137 25.51 -15.84 -5.57
N ALA A 138 24.63 -15.48 -6.51
CA ALA A 138 23.53 -16.35 -6.98
C ALA A 138 23.86 -17.25 -8.19
N GLY A 139 25.02 -17.09 -8.83
CA GLY A 139 25.32 -17.65 -10.16
C GLY A 139 25.87 -19.09 -10.23
N THR A 140 25.18 -20.11 -9.71
CA THR A 140 25.49 -21.53 -9.98
C THR A 140 24.23 -22.40 -10.17
N THR A 141 23.86 -22.78 -11.40
CA THR A 141 22.70 -23.64 -11.73
C THR A 141 23.11 -24.90 -12.52
N VAL A 142 22.90 -26.09 -11.94
CA VAL A 142 22.99 -27.41 -12.59
C VAL A 142 21.65 -28.14 -12.39
N LYS A 143 21.09 -28.76 -13.44
CA LYS A 143 19.85 -29.56 -13.34
C LYS A 143 20.07 -30.74 -12.37
N PRO A 144 19.22 -30.94 -11.34
CA PRO A 144 19.41 -32.02 -10.37
C PRO A 144 19.28 -33.41 -11.01
N GLY A 145 20.14 -34.34 -10.61
CA GLY A 145 20.10 -35.73 -11.09
C GLY A 145 18.97 -36.55 -10.46
N ALA A 146 18.57 -37.65 -11.10
CA ALA A 146 17.49 -38.52 -10.59
C ALA A 146 17.75 -39.08 -9.18
N ALA A 147 19.00 -39.39 -8.85
CA ALA A 147 19.40 -39.83 -7.51
C ALA A 147 19.27 -38.72 -6.46
N GLU A 148 19.57 -37.48 -6.84
CA GLU A 148 19.46 -36.30 -5.99
C GLU A 148 18.00 -35.96 -5.70
N LEU A 149 17.14 -36.01 -6.72
CA LEU A 149 15.68 -35.84 -6.56
C LEU A 149 15.07 -36.93 -5.67
N ARG A 150 15.56 -38.17 -5.79
CA ARG A 150 15.12 -39.28 -4.94
C ARG A 150 15.52 -39.09 -3.48
N ASN A 151 16.76 -38.71 -3.22
CA ASN A 151 17.22 -38.43 -1.86
C ASN A 151 16.46 -37.25 -1.25
N LEU A 152 16.24 -36.19 -2.04
CA LEU A 152 15.47 -35.04 -1.63
C LEU A 152 14.03 -35.40 -1.25
N ALA A 153 13.36 -36.25 -2.05
CA ALA A 153 12.02 -36.75 -1.73
C ALA A 153 11.99 -37.58 -0.45
N VAL A 154 12.98 -38.47 -0.23
CA VAL A 154 13.08 -39.30 0.99
C VAL A 154 13.30 -38.44 2.23
N GLU A 155 14.26 -37.51 2.20
CA GLU A 155 14.58 -36.64 3.33
C GLU A 155 13.41 -35.70 3.66
N THR A 156 12.81 -35.10 2.63
CA THR A 156 11.65 -34.22 2.81
C THR A 156 10.45 -34.98 3.38
N PHE A 157 10.23 -36.22 2.94
CA PHE A 157 9.15 -37.05 3.48
C PHE A 157 9.37 -37.38 4.95
N LYS A 158 10.59 -37.79 5.33
CA LYS A 158 10.94 -38.09 6.74
C LYS A 158 10.75 -36.88 7.64
N THR A 159 11.21 -35.70 7.20
CA THR A 159 11.03 -34.46 7.97
C THR A 159 9.58 -34.02 8.08
N THR A 160 8.76 -34.27 7.06
CA THR A 160 7.36 -33.80 7.03
C THR A 160 6.41 -34.75 7.77
N PHE A 161 6.54 -36.06 7.56
CA PHE A 161 5.64 -37.09 8.08
C PHE A 161 6.19 -37.84 9.30
N GLY A 162 7.45 -37.61 9.71
CA GLY A 162 8.07 -38.25 10.87
C GLY A 162 8.36 -39.76 10.70
N ARG A 163 8.25 -40.30 9.49
CA ARG A 163 8.48 -41.72 9.16
C ARG A 163 9.12 -41.89 7.79
N ALA A 164 9.63 -43.09 7.51
CA ALA A 164 10.10 -43.43 6.16
C ALA A 164 8.91 -43.59 5.17
N PRO A 165 9.08 -43.21 3.89
CA PRO A 165 8.07 -43.43 2.86
C PRO A 165 7.95 -44.91 2.47
N GLY A 166 6.72 -45.37 2.23
CA GLY A 166 6.46 -46.65 1.54
C GLY A 166 6.77 -46.58 0.04
N GLY A 167 6.71 -47.72 -0.65
CA GLY A 167 7.08 -47.83 -2.08
C GLY A 167 6.27 -46.91 -3.00
N ASP A 168 4.95 -46.86 -2.81
CA ASP A 168 4.05 -46.02 -3.60
C ASP A 168 4.19 -44.54 -3.26
N GLU A 169 4.39 -44.22 -1.98
CA GLU A 169 4.59 -42.84 -1.50
C GLU A 169 5.89 -42.25 -2.03
N LEU A 170 6.97 -43.02 -1.99
CA LEU A 170 8.25 -42.61 -2.54
C LEU A 170 8.13 -42.37 -4.05
N SER A 171 7.49 -43.28 -4.77
CA SER A 171 7.29 -43.15 -6.21
C SER A 171 6.48 -41.89 -6.56
N ARG A 172 5.42 -41.59 -5.81
CA ARG A 172 4.64 -40.34 -5.94
C ARG A 172 5.52 -39.10 -5.77
N TRP A 173 6.30 -39.03 -4.69
CA TRP A 173 7.06 -37.82 -4.36
C TRP A 173 8.29 -37.62 -5.23
N VAL A 174 8.90 -38.69 -5.73
CA VAL A 174 9.94 -38.63 -6.76
C VAL A 174 9.39 -38.07 -8.06
N ASN A 175 8.20 -38.51 -8.49
CA ASN A 175 7.55 -37.99 -9.69
C ASN A 175 7.19 -36.51 -9.57
N GLU A 176 6.74 -36.04 -8.41
CA GLU A 176 6.49 -34.61 -8.19
C GLU A 176 7.79 -33.78 -8.19
N ALA A 177 8.87 -34.28 -7.56
CA ALA A 177 10.19 -33.64 -7.63
C ALA A 177 10.71 -33.56 -9.08
N GLN A 178 10.50 -34.62 -9.88
CA GLN A 178 10.86 -34.68 -11.29
C GLN A 178 10.07 -33.64 -12.11
N LYS A 179 8.76 -33.50 -11.90
CA LYS A 179 7.94 -32.46 -12.55
C LYS A 179 8.43 -31.04 -12.25
N LEU A 180 8.94 -30.78 -11.04
CA LEU A 180 9.51 -29.48 -10.68
C LEU A 180 10.87 -29.25 -11.36
N ALA A 181 11.71 -30.29 -11.41
CA ALA A 181 12.98 -30.23 -12.13
C ALA A 181 12.80 -30.01 -13.64
N ASP A 182 11.78 -30.63 -14.24
CA ASP A 182 11.46 -30.46 -15.67
C ASP A 182 10.85 -29.09 -15.98
N LYS A 183 10.38 -28.35 -14.97
CA LYS A 183 10.01 -26.92 -15.06
C LYS A 183 11.20 -25.97 -14.88
N GLY A 184 12.42 -26.49 -14.83
CA GLY A 184 13.65 -25.70 -14.74
C GLY A 184 14.05 -25.28 -13.32
N MET A 185 13.49 -25.91 -12.28
CA MET A 185 13.90 -25.65 -10.89
C MET A 185 15.19 -26.39 -10.53
N ASP A 186 16.09 -25.72 -9.80
CA ASP A 186 17.28 -26.33 -9.22
C ASP A 186 16.97 -27.08 -7.90
N ALA A 187 17.96 -27.82 -7.37
CA ALA A 187 17.79 -28.63 -6.17
C ALA A 187 17.38 -27.82 -4.93
N ILE A 188 17.87 -26.59 -4.82
CA ILE A 188 17.56 -25.67 -3.71
C ILE A 188 16.09 -25.26 -3.79
N SER A 189 15.64 -24.87 -4.97
CA SER A 189 14.26 -24.46 -5.25
C SER A 189 13.28 -25.62 -5.02
N ILE A 190 13.62 -26.83 -5.45
CA ILE A 190 12.81 -28.04 -5.21
C ILE A 190 12.76 -28.37 -3.71
N LYS A 191 13.88 -28.21 -2.98
CA LYS A 191 13.96 -28.42 -1.53
C LYS A 191 13.02 -27.52 -0.74
N TYR A 192 12.70 -26.32 -1.23
CA TYR A 192 11.74 -25.43 -0.58
C TYR A 192 10.29 -25.71 -1.00
N ASN A 193 10.04 -26.17 -2.22
CA ASN A 193 8.69 -26.41 -2.74
C ASN A 193 8.10 -27.78 -2.35
N LEU A 194 8.90 -28.85 -2.41
CA LEU A 194 8.46 -30.23 -2.12
C LEU A 194 7.91 -30.41 -0.68
N PRO A 195 8.52 -29.85 0.39
CA PRO A 195 7.95 -29.94 1.73
C PRO A 195 6.60 -29.24 1.88
N SER A 196 6.33 -28.20 1.08
CA SER A 196 5.03 -27.53 1.10
C SER A 196 3.95 -28.46 0.55
N MET A 197 4.20 -29.10 -0.59
CA MET A 197 3.28 -30.08 -1.18
C MET A 197 3.02 -31.27 -0.26
N MET A 198 4.08 -31.79 0.39
CA MET A 198 3.97 -32.87 1.37
C MET A 198 3.16 -32.48 2.61
N ARG A 199 3.32 -31.24 3.10
CA ARG A 199 2.52 -30.72 4.21
C ARG A 199 1.05 -30.58 3.83
N GLU A 200 0.73 -30.18 2.60
CA GLU A 200 -0.65 -30.13 2.12
C GLU A 200 -1.32 -31.52 2.21
N VAL A 201 -0.63 -32.58 1.78
CA VAL A 201 -1.14 -33.96 1.89
C VAL A 201 -1.23 -34.42 3.34
N ARG A 202 -0.20 -34.17 4.15
CA ARG A 202 -0.16 -34.55 5.58
C ARG A 202 -1.30 -33.92 6.37
N ASP A 203 -1.57 -32.65 6.11
CA ASP A 203 -2.59 -31.90 6.84
C ASP A 203 -4.01 -32.23 6.33
N GLY A 204 -4.16 -33.21 5.42
CA GLY A 204 -5.44 -33.69 4.89
C GLY A 204 -6.07 -32.71 3.89
N LEU A 205 -5.26 -31.93 3.17
CA LEU A 205 -5.70 -30.93 2.21
C LEU A 205 -5.10 -31.17 0.82
N ASP A 206 -4.97 -32.45 0.47
CA ASP A 206 -4.78 -32.80 -0.92
C ASP A 206 -5.99 -32.29 -1.70
N LYS A 207 -5.74 -31.32 -2.57
CA LYS A 207 -6.71 -30.68 -3.47
C LYS A 207 -7.45 -31.69 -4.34
N THR A 208 -6.96 -32.93 -4.42
CA THR A 208 -7.54 -33.96 -5.27
C THR A 208 -8.27 -35.06 -4.50
N ASP A 209 -8.24 -35.06 -3.17
CA ASP A 209 -8.89 -36.11 -2.35
C ASP A 209 -10.29 -35.66 -1.84
N PRO A 210 -11.38 -36.29 -2.30
CA PRO A 210 -12.74 -35.98 -1.85
C PRO A 210 -12.97 -36.21 -0.34
N ALA A 211 -12.29 -37.19 0.28
CA ALA A 211 -12.48 -37.49 1.70
C ALA A 211 -11.94 -36.37 2.60
N ALA A 212 -10.78 -35.83 2.24
CA ALA A 212 -10.15 -34.66 2.84
C ALA A 212 -11.06 -33.42 2.78
N LEU A 213 -11.59 -33.08 1.60
CA LEU A 213 -12.49 -31.93 1.42
C LEU A 213 -13.79 -32.06 2.21
N ARG A 214 -14.35 -33.27 2.28
CA ARG A 214 -15.53 -33.58 3.09
C ARG A 214 -15.26 -33.41 4.59
N GLY A 215 -14.10 -33.88 5.08
CA GLY A 215 -13.67 -33.71 6.46
C GLY A 215 -13.51 -32.24 6.83
N LEU A 216 -12.82 -31.47 5.99
CA LEU A 216 -12.64 -30.03 6.16
C LEU A 216 -13.98 -29.28 6.19
N ALA A 217 -14.90 -29.58 5.26
CA ALA A 217 -16.22 -28.96 5.23
C ALA A 217 -17.03 -29.25 6.50
N LYS A 218 -16.99 -30.50 6.99
CA LYS A 218 -17.70 -30.90 8.22
C LYS A 218 -17.16 -30.18 9.46
N GLU A 219 -15.85 -30.18 9.66
CA GLU A 219 -15.21 -29.53 10.82
C GLU A 219 -15.42 -28.01 10.79
N THR A 220 -15.28 -27.40 9.61
CA THR A 220 -15.51 -25.97 9.42
C THR A 220 -16.96 -25.60 9.73
N PHE A 221 -17.92 -26.40 9.24
CA PHE A 221 -19.34 -26.17 9.53
C PHE A 221 -19.61 -26.21 11.03
N LYS A 222 -19.11 -27.25 11.71
CA LYS A 222 -19.27 -27.39 13.17
C LYS A 222 -18.71 -26.19 13.92
N SER A 223 -17.54 -25.71 13.52
CA SER A 223 -16.90 -24.53 14.11
C SER A 223 -17.71 -23.24 13.89
N VAL A 224 -18.26 -23.04 12.69
CA VAL A 224 -18.97 -21.79 12.33
C VAL A 224 -20.41 -21.74 12.86
N PHE A 225 -21.13 -22.86 12.80
CA PHE A 225 -22.55 -22.96 13.15
C PHE A 225 -22.81 -23.54 14.55
N GLY A 226 -21.78 -24.07 15.21
CA GLY A 226 -21.89 -24.64 16.56
C GLY A 226 -22.67 -25.97 16.64
N ARG A 227 -22.96 -26.60 15.50
CA ARG A 227 -23.70 -27.87 15.40
C ARG A 227 -23.18 -28.73 14.25
N GLU A 228 -23.49 -30.03 14.29
CA GLU A 228 -23.20 -30.93 13.17
C GLU A 228 -24.06 -30.55 11.93
N PRO A 229 -23.50 -30.64 10.71
CA PRO A 229 -24.27 -30.48 9.48
C PRO A 229 -25.16 -31.70 9.24
N ASN A 230 -26.35 -31.48 8.68
CA ASN A 230 -27.13 -32.56 8.08
C ASN A 230 -26.54 -32.99 6.71
N ALA A 231 -27.07 -34.05 6.11
CA ALA A 231 -26.54 -34.62 4.87
C ALA A 231 -26.53 -33.62 3.70
N SER A 232 -27.59 -32.82 3.53
CA SER A 232 -27.70 -31.82 2.47
C SER A 232 -26.77 -30.64 2.67
N GLU A 233 -26.60 -30.20 3.92
CA GLU A 233 -25.65 -29.13 4.28
C GLU A 233 -24.22 -29.56 4.03
N LEU A 234 -23.85 -30.78 4.46
CA LEU A 234 -22.52 -31.32 4.24
C LEU A 234 -22.24 -31.48 2.74
N ALA A 235 -23.18 -32.02 1.97
CA ALA A 235 -23.04 -32.17 0.52
C ALA A 235 -22.86 -30.83 -0.20
N ARG A 236 -23.59 -29.78 0.22
CA ARG A 236 -23.41 -28.42 -0.31
C ARG A 236 -21.99 -27.91 -0.06
N TRP A 237 -21.54 -27.98 1.19
CA TRP A 237 -20.25 -27.40 1.57
C TRP A 237 -19.04 -28.19 1.08
N GLU A 238 -19.18 -29.52 0.93
CA GLU A 238 -18.22 -30.35 0.20
C GLU A 238 -18.13 -29.90 -1.27
N GLY A 239 -19.26 -29.65 -1.93
CA GLY A 239 -19.30 -29.13 -3.30
C GLY A 239 -18.65 -27.75 -3.44
N GLU A 240 -18.88 -26.83 -2.49
CA GLU A 240 -18.24 -25.51 -2.50
C GLU A 240 -16.72 -25.61 -2.25
N ALA A 241 -16.27 -26.44 -1.31
CA ALA A 241 -14.86 -26.69 -1.09
C ALA A 241 -14.19 -27.25 -2.36
N LYS A 242 -14.88 -28.15 -3.07
CA LYS A 242 -14.43 -28.69 -4.35
C LYS A 242 -14.33 -27.62 -5.44
N LYS A 243 -15.32 -26.73 -5.58
CA LYS A 243 -15.25 -25.61 -6.55
C LYS A 243 -14.08 -24.66 -6.29
N LEU A 244 -13.80 -24.33 -5.03
CA LEU A 244 -12.64 -23.48 -4.68
C LEU A 244 -11.32 -24.11 -5.18
N VAL A 245 -11.24 -25.43 -5.16
CA VAL A 245 -10.06 -26.16 -5.62
C VAL A 245 -10.04 -26.34 -7.14
N ASP A 246 -11.12 -26.86 -7.71
CA ASP A 246 -11.18 -27.27 -9.11
C ASP A 246 -11.34 -26.07 -10.04
N ASP A 247 -12.24 -25.14 -9.70
CA ASP A 247 -12.60 -24.00 -10.56
C ASP A 247 -11.71 -22.79 -10.27
N GLN A 248 -11.49 -22.49 -8.99
CA GLN A 248 -10.70 -21.32 -8.56
C GLN A 248 -9.22 -21.61 -8.34
N LYS A 249 -8.79 -22.87 -8.54
CA LYS A 249 -7.39 -23.33 -8.41
C LYS A 249 -6.74 -22.92 -7.07
N MET A 250 -7.53 -22.79 -6.00
CA MET A 250 -7.02 -22.29 -4.71
C MET A 250 -6.03 -23.24 -4.05
N SER A 251 -5.13 -22.68 -3.24
CA SER A 251 -4.26 -23.45 -2.36
C SER A 251 -5.05 -24.08 -1.21
N ALA A 252 -4.48 -25.13 -0.59
CA ALA A 252 -5.04 -25.75 0.60
C ALA A 252 -5.30 -24.71 1.71
N THR A 253 -4.30 -23.87 1.96
CA THR A 253 -4.41 -22.73 2.87
C THR A 253 -5.51 -21.77 2.45
N GLY A 254 -5.63 -21.48 1.15
CA GLY A 254 -6.69 -20.62 0.60
C GLY A 254 -8.09 -21.17 0.86
N VAL A 255 -8.32 -22.46 0.65
CA VAL A 255 -9.62 -23.10 0.96
C VAL A 255 -9.92 -23.04 2.45
N LYS A 256 -8.92 -23.34 3.30
CA LYS A 256 -9.02 -23.24 4.78
C LYS A 256 -9.42 -21.85 5.26
N THR A 257 -9.01 -20.79 4.56
CA THR A 257 -9.36 -19.41 4.93
C THR A 257 -10.69 -18.97 4.33
N THR A 258 -11.00 -19.39 3.10
CA THR A 258 -12.17 -18.91 2.36
C THR A 258 -13.45 -19.64 2.75
N LEU A 259 -13.41 -20.97 2.91
CA LEU A 259 -14.58 -21.78 3.23
C LEU A 259 -15.28 -21.36 4.55
N PRO A 260 -14.57 -21.09 5.66
CA PRO A 260 -15.20 -20.57 6.86
C PRO A 260 -15.84 -19.19 6.66
N SER A 261 -15.26 -18.33 5.82
CA SER A 261 -15.83 -17.01 5.52
C SER A 261 -17.16 -17.15 4.80
N MET A 262 -17.22 -17.98 3.75
CA MET A 262 -18.46 -18.27 3.02
C MET A 262 -19.54 -18.84 3.94
N MET A 263 -19.16 -19.76 4.85
CA MET A 263 -20.08 -20.31 5.84
C MET A 263 -20.62 -19.26 6.81
N ARG A 264 -19.78 -18.32 7.26
CA ARG A 264 -20.22 -17.20 8.09
C ARG A 264 -21.16 -16.27 7.34
N ASP A 265 -20.91 -16.02 6.05
CA ASP A 265 -21.81 -15.21 5.22
C ASP A 265 -23.19 -15.87 5.15
N VAL A 266 -23.28 -17.18 4.90
CA VAL A 266 -24.56 -17.91 4.91
C VAL A 266 -25.22 -17.88 6.29
N ARG A 267 -24.44 -18.08 7.37
CA ARG A 267 -24.95 -18.05 8.75
C ARG A 267 -25.56 -16.70 9.10
N ASP A 268 -24.88 -15.63 8.69
CA ASP A 268 -25.28 -14.25 8.96
C ASP A 268 -26.32 -13.76 7.92
N GLY A 269 -26.76 -14.61 6.98
CA GLY A 269 -27.72 -14.28 5.93
C GLY A 269 -27.18 -13.36 4.83
N LEU A 270 -25.85 -13.19 4.75
CA LEU A 270 -25.15 -12.33 3.81
C LEU A 270 -24.85 -12.98 2.46
N ASP A 271 -25.25 -14.24 2.27
CA ASP A 271 -25.14 -14.95 0.99
C ASP A 271 -26.24 -14.55 -0.02
N LYS A 272 -27.23 -13.76 0.41
CA LYS A 272 -28.38 -13.34 -0.39
C LYS A 272 -28.64 -11.84 -0.24
N THR A 273 -29.41 -11.29 -1.18
CA THR A 273 -29.81 -9.88 -1.21
C THR A 273 -31.33 -9.72 -1.31
N ASP A 274 -32.09 -10.63 -0.69
CA ASP A 274 -33.55 -10.53 -0.64
C ASP A 274 -34.02 -9.38 0.25
N ALA A 275 -35.30 -9.02 0.12
CA ALA A 275 -35.87 -7.87 0.81
C ALA A 275 -35.76 -7.97 2.36
N ALA A 276 -35.90 -9.16 2.93
CA ALA A 276 -35.81 -9.36 4.37
C ALA A 276 -34.38 -9.15 4.88
N THR A 277 -33.39 -9.65 4.13
CA THR A 277 -31.97 -9.47 4.43
C THR A 277 -31.58 -8.00 4.38
N LEU A 278 -31.92 -7.31 3.29
CA LEU A 278 -31.61 -5.88 3.13
C LEU A 278 -32.30 -5.02 4.20
N ARG A 279 -33.53 -5.37 4.58
CA ARG A 279 -34.25 -4.74 5.68
C ARG A 279 -33.51 -4.91 7.01
N ASN A 280 -33.07 -6.12 7.37
CA ASN A 280 -32.34 -6.33 8.61
C ASN A 280 -31.00 -5.58 8.62
N LEU A 281 -30.26 -5.60 7.51
CA LEU A 281 -29.02 -4.83 7.36
C LEU A 281 -29.24 -3.33 7.55
N ALA A 282 -30.30 -2.77 6.96
CA ALA A 282 -30.66 -1.37 7.14
C ALA A 282 -31.00 -1.04 8.60
N LYS A 283 -31.76 -1.91 9.26
CA LYS A 283 -32.15 -1.73 10.66
C LYS A 283 -30.93 -1.74 11.60
N ASP A 284 -30.07 -2.74 11.45
CA ASP A 284 -28.89 -2.92 12.29
C ASP A 284 -27.87 -1.79 12.08
N ALA A 285 -27.64 -1.40 10.82
CA ALA A 285 -26.78 -0.27 10.48
C ALA A 285 -27.33 1.04 11.08
N PHE A 286 -28.64 1.25 11.02
CA PHE A 286 -29.29 2.44 11.57
C PHE A 286 -29.13 2.50 13.10
N LYS A 287 -29.47 1.40 13.78
CA LYS A 287 -29.34 1.30 15.24
C LYS A 287 -27.92 1.54 15.71
N THR A 288 -26.94 0.98 15.02
CA THR A 288 -25.52 1.17 15.32
C THR A 288 -25.06 2.61 15.10
N THR A 289 -25.58 3.28 14.06
CA THR A 289 -25.10 4.61 13.65
C THR A 289 -25.76 5.75 14.44
N PHE A 290 -27.05 5.60 14.74
CA PHE A 290 -27.87 6.62 15.40
C PHE A 290 -28.21 6.31 16.87
N GLY A 291 -27.89 5.10 17.35
CA GLY A 291 -28.13 4.70 18.74
C GLY A 291 -29.60 4.48 19.11
N ARG A 292 -30.51 4.43 18.13
CA ARG A 292 -31.95 4.23 18.32
C ARG A 292 -32.57 3.42 17.19
N GLU A 293 -33.77 2.91 17.40
CA GLU A 293 -34.54 2.24 16.35
C GLU A 293 -35.00 3.25 15.27
N PRO A 294 -35.05 2.85 13.98
CA PRO A 294 -35.59 3.69 12.91
C PRO A 294 -37.12 3.75 12.99
N ASN A 295 -37.69 4.92 12.65
CA ASN A 295 -39.13 5.04 12.40
C ASN A 295 -39.49 4.49 10.99
N PRO A 296 -40.79 4.29 10.66
CA PRO A 296 -41.19 3.70 9.37
C PRO A 296 -40.66 4.44 8.13
N THR A 297 -40.59 5.77 8.16
CA THR A 297 -40.10 6.58 7.03
C THR A 297 -38.58 6.44 6.87
N GLU A 298 -37.84 6.47 7.97
CA GLU A 298 -36.39 6.24 7.99
C GLU A 298 -36.05 4.83 7.51
N MET A 299 -36.82 3.85 7.96
CA MET A 299 -36.66 2.47 7.56
C MET A 299 -36.89 2.30 6.05
N ALA A 300 -37.98 2.86 5.52
CA ALA A 300 -38.29 2.80 4.10
C ALA A 300 -37.20 3.48 3.24
N ARG A 301 -36.63 4.60 3.71
CA ARG A 301 -35.49 5.26 3.05
C ARG A 301 -34.30 4.31 2.98
N TRP A 302 -33.87 3.73 4.10
CA TRP A 302 -32.65 2.94 4.16
C TRP A 302 -32.79 1.55 3.51
N GLU A 303 -33.99 0.99 3.47
CA GLU A 303 -34.29 -0.18 2.63
C GLU A 303 -34.12 0.14 1.15
N LYS A 304 -34.61 1.30 0.71
CA LYS A 304 -34.46 1.74 -0.68
C LYS A 304 -32.99 1.96 -1.05
N GLU A 305 -32.20 2.60 -0.17
CA GLU A 305 -30.76 2.78 -0.38
C GLU A 305 -30.01 1.43 -0.40
N ALA A 306 -30.32 0.52 0.52
CA ALA A 306 -29.75 -0.83 0.53
C ALA A 306 -30.07 -1.58 -0.77
N LYS A 307 -31.30 -1.47 -1.26
CA LYS A 307 -31.72 -2.04 -2.55
C LYS A 307 -30.98 -1.39 -3.72
N LYS A 308 -30.78 -0.07 -3.69
CA LYS A 308 -30.02 0.65 -4.72
C LYS A 308 -28.57 0.19 -4.79
N LEU A 309 -27.91 -0.06 -3.65
CA LEU A 309 -26.56 -0.61 -3.62
C LEU A 309 -26.47 -1.99 -4.31
N VAL A 310 -27.51 -2.82 -4.20
CA VAL A 310 -27.58 -4.11 -4.91
C VAL A 310 -27.90 -3.91 -6.39
N ASP A 311 -28.93 -3.14 -6.71
CA ASP A 311 -29.48 -3.05 -8.06
C ASP A 311 -28.57 -2.21 -8.99
N ASP A 312 -28.13 -1.04 -8.52
CA ASP A 312 -27.33 -0.09 -9.30
C ASP A 312 -25.83 -0.40 -9.18
N ASN A 313 -25.36 -0.66 -7.97
CA ASN A 313 -23.92 -0.86 -7.71
C ASN A 313 -23.50 -2.35 -7.71
N LYS A 314 -24.43 -3.28 -7.98
CA LYS A 314 -24.19 -4.73 -8.04
C LYS A 314 -23.51 -5.30 -6.80
N MET A 315 -23.76 -4.70 -5.63
CA MET A 315 -23.19 -5.16 -4.36
C MET A 315 -23.90 -6.41 -3.84
N ASN A 316 -23.14 -7.31 -3.21
CA ASN A 316 -23.69 -8.38 -2.38
C ASN A 316 -24.01 -7.86 -0.97
N ALA A 317 -24.66 -8.68 -0.13
CA ALA A 317 -25.06 -8.25 1.21
C ALA A 317 -23.90 -7.88 2.13
N THR A 318 -22.72 -8.51 1.99
CA THR A 318 -21.50 -8.08 2.71
C THR A 318 -21.07 -6.67 2.29
N GLY A 319 -21.12 -6.35 0.99
CA GLY A 319 -20.87 -5.01 0.48
C GLY A 319 -21.86 -3.98 1.03
N VAL A 320 -23.16 -4.32 1.08
CA VAL A 320 -24.20 -3.47 1.68
C VAL A 320 -23.95 -3.26 3.17
N LYS A 321 -23.67 -4.32 3.93
CA LYS A 321 -23.38 -4.29 5.37
C LYS A 321 -22.23 -3.32 5.71
N ASN A 322 -21.23 -3.23 4.84
CA ASN A 322 -20.07 -2.36 5.05
C ASN A 322 -20.31 -0.92 4.56
N THR A 323 -21.08 -0.73 3.48
CA THR A 323 -21.28 0.58 2.84
C THR A 323 -22.38 1.39 3.50
N LEU A 324 -23.50 0.75 3.85
CA LEU A 324 -24.70 1.41 4.37
C LEU A 324 -24.44 2.22 5.66
N PRO A 325 -23.65 1.72 6.64
CA PRO A 325 -23.30 2.52 7.82
C PRO A 325 -22.52 3.79 7.48
N ALA A 326 -21.65 3.77 6.47
CA ALA A 326 -20.90 4.96 6.06
C ALA A 326 -21.84 6.03 5.50
N MET A 327 -22.77 5.64 4.60
CA MET A 327 -23.79 6.55 4.08
C MET A 327 -24.68 7.13 5.20
N MET A 328 -25.05 6.29 6.19
CA MET A 328 -25.81 6.74 7.35
C MET A 328 -25.05 7.76 8.20
N ARG A 329 -23.73 7.58 8.38
CA ARG A 329 -22.88 8.56 9.07
C ARG A 329 -22.80 9.87 8.30
N ASP A 330 -22.69 9.83 6.97
CA ASP A 330 -22.72 11.05 6.16
C ASP A 330 -24.03 11.81 6.37
N VAL A 331 -25.18 11.14 6.35
CA VAL A 331 -26.48 11.78 6.64
C VAL A 331 -26.52 12.33 8.07
N ARG A 332 -26.06 11.57 9.06
CA ARG A 332 -26.04 11.98 10.47
C ARG A 332 -25.19 13.23 10.68
N ASP A 333 -24.04 13.27 10.02
CA ASP A 333 -23.07 14.36 10.14
C ASP A 333 -23.41 15.53 9.18
N GLY A 334 -24.51 15.43 8.42
CA GLY A 334 -24.97 16.42 7.45
C GLY A 334 -23.99 16.62 6.29
N LEU A 335 -23.40 15.53 5.81
CA LEU A 335 -22.42 15.45 4.72
C LEU A 335 -22.98 14.76 3.46
N ASP A 336 -24.25 14.35 3.49
CA ASP A 336 -24.97 13.78 2.34
C ASP A 336 -25.33 14.82 1.27
N LYS A 337 -25.05 16.10 1.52
CA LYS A 337 -25.34 17.24 0.65
C LYS A 337 -24.14 18.18 0.56
N THR A 338 -24.07 18.91 -0.55
CA THR A 338 -23.02 19.92 -0.83
C THR A 338 -23.62 21.33 -1.03
N ASP A 339 -24.74 21.61 -0.35
CA ASP A 339 -25.36 22.94 -0.41
C ASP A 339 -24.54 24.01 0.31
N ALA A 340 -24.89 25.28 0.05
CA ALA A 340 -24.15 26.43 0.60
C ALA A 340 -24.12 26.43 2.14
N ALA A 341 -25.19 26.01 2.80
CA ALA A 341 -25.25 25.93 4.27
C ALA A 341 -24.28 24.88 4.81
N THR A 342 -24.19 23.71 4.16
CA THR A 342 -23.25 22.66 4.51
C THR A 342 -21.81 23.12 4.33
N LEU A 343 -21.49 23.73 3.19
CA LEU A 343 -20.14 24.24 2.92
C LEU A 343 -19.74 25.35 3.88
N SER A 344 -20.66 26.26 4.23
CA SER A 344 -20.45 27.31 5.23
C SER A 344 -20.12 26.74 6.60
N ARG A 345 -20.89 25.76 7.07
CA ARG A 345 -20.61 25.06 8.34
C ARG A 345 -19.24 24.39 8.31
N LEU A 346 -18.91 23.66 7.25
CA LEU A 346 -17.62 22.99 7.11
C LEU A 346 -16.45 23.98 7.11
N ALA A 347 -16.58 25.11 6.41
CA ALA A 347 -15.58 26.16 6.41
C ALA A 347 -15.40 26.76 7.81
N LYS A 348 -16.49 27.05 8.52
CA LYS A 348 -16.45 27.59 9.87
C LYS A 348 -15.80 26.62 10.86
N ASP A 349 -16.20 25.35 10.84
CA ASP A 349 -15.67 24.31 11.73
C ASP A 349 -14.17 24.07 11.47
N ALA A 350 -13.79 23.97 10.19
CA ALA A 350 -12.39 23.81 9.79
C ALA A 350 -11.53 25.01 10.22
N PHE A 351 -12.05 26.23 10.06
CA PHE A 351 -11.35 27.45 10.46
C PHE A 351 -11.12 27.48 11.96
N LYS A 352 -12.18 27.24 12.75
CA LYS A 352 -12.10 27.21 14.21
C LYS A 352 -11.09 26.19 14.72
N ASN A 353 -11.07 24.99 14.12
CA ASN A 353 -10.12 23.94 14.50
C ASN A 353 -8.67 24.25 14.09
N THR A 354 -8.47 25.03 13.01
CA THR A 354 -7.13 25.32 12.49
C THR A 354 -6.49 26.55 13.13
N TYR A 355 -7.29 27.59 13.40
CA TYR A 355 -6.84 28.89 13.90
C TYR A 355 -7.20 29.13 15.37
N GLY A 356 -8.00 28.25 15.99
CA GLY A 356 -8.38 28.36 17.40
C GLY A 356 -9.37 29.50 17.72
N ARG A 357 -9.96 30.13 16.71
CA ARG A 357 -10.93 31.23 16.84
C ARG A 357 -12.00 31.15 15.75
N ASP A 358 -13.11 31.85 15.95
CA ASP A 358 -14.11 32.00 14.90
C ASP A 358 -13.60 32.91 13.75
N PRO A 359 -13.99 32.63 12.50
CA PRO A 359 -13.66 33.49 11.35
C PRO A 359 -14.48 34.78 11.38
N ASN A 360 -13.88 35.88 10.92
CA ASN A 360 -14.63 37.08 10.59
C ASN A 360 -15.39 36.92 9.25
N PRO A 361 -16.32 37.83 8.88
CA PRO A 361 -17.13 37.67 7.67
C PRO A 361 -16.32 37.54 6.37
N SER A 362 -15.21 38.28 6.23
CA SER A 362 -14.36 38.19 5.04
C SER A 362 -13.57 36.87 4.96
N GLU A 363 -13.10 36.37 6.10
CA GLU A 363 -12.40 35.08 6.19
C GLU A 363 -13.34 33.92 5.89
N LEU A 364 -14.55 33.95 6.46
CA LEU A 364 -15.55 32.93 6.19
C LEU A 364 -15.95 32.94 4.71
N ALA A 365 -16.23 34.11 4.13
CA ALA A 365 -16.57 34.22 2.71
C ALA A 365 -15.46 33.70 1.79
N HIS A 366 -14.19 33.93 2.13
CA HIS A 366 -13.06 33.37 1.39
C HIS A 366 -13.06 31.85 1.45
N TRP A 367 -13.16 31.25 2.64
CA TRP A 367 -13.11 29.80 2.80
C TRP A 367 -14.36 29.07 2.30
N GLU A 368 -15.53 29.73 2.31
CA GLU A 368 -16.73 29.26 1.62
C GLU A 368 -16.52 29.18 0.11
N LYS A 369 -15.85 30.18 -0.47
CA LYS A 369 -15.52 30.20 -1.89
C LYS A 369 -14.54 29.06 -2.24
N GLU A 370 -13.51 28.83 -1.42
CA GLU A 370 -12.58 27.72 -1.62
C GLU A 370 -13.27 26.35 -1.43
N ALA A 371 -14.14 26.20 -0.44
CA ALA A 371 -14.95 25.00 -0.25
C ALA A 371 -15.84 24.73 -1.48
N LYS A 372 -16.46 25.78 -2.03
CA LYS A 372 -17.24 25.69 -3.27
C LYS A 372 -16.38 25.31 -4.47
N LYS A 373 -15.17 25.87 -4.57
CA LYS A 373 -14.20 25.52 -5.62
C LYS A 373 -13.81 24.04 -5.57
N LEU A 374 -13.61 23.47 -4.37
CA LEU A 374 -13.36 22.04 -4.21
C LEU A 374 -14.52 21.17 -4.74
N VAL A 375 -15.76 21.63 -4.61
CA VAL A 375 -16.92 20.93 -5.18
C VAL A 375 -16.97 21.12 -6.71
N ASP A 376 -16.81 22.35 -7.18
CA ASP A 376 -17.03 22.70 -8.58
C ASP A 376 -15.88 22.24 -9.50
N ASP A 377 -14.63 22.48 -9.09
CA ASP A 377 -13.43 22.21 -9.88
C ASP A 377 -12.91 20.79 -9.61
N ASN A 378 -12.86 20.37 -8.35
CA ASN A 378 -12.29 19.09 -7.94
C ASN A 378 -13.34 17.97 -7.79
N LYS A 379 -14.63 18.28 -8.01
CA LYS A 379 -15.75 17.34 -7.93
C LYS A 379 -15.83 16.60 -6.59
N LEU A 380 -15.39 17.25 -5.50
CA LEU A 380 -15.48 16.68 -4.17
C LEU A 380 -16.90 16.76 -3.61
N ASN A 381 -17.31 15.74 -2.86
CA ASN A 381 -18.50 15.79 -2.01
C ASN A 381 -18.19 16.45 -0.65
N ALA A 382 -19.17 16.63 0.21
CA ALA A 382 -18.97 17.32 1.50
C ALA A 382 -17.99 16.59 2.42
N SER A 383 -17.94 15.25 2.41
CA SER A 383 -16.92 14.48 3.14
C SER A 383 -15.52 14.74 2.59
N GLY A 384 -15.36 14.84 1.26
CA GLY A 384 -14.12 15.28 0.63
C GLY A 384 -13.71 16.69 1.04
N VAL A 385 -14.64 17.65 1.00
CA VAL A 385 -14.39 19.04 1.46
C VAL A 385 -14.00 19.07 2.94
N LYS A 386 -14.71 18.35 3.82
CA LYS A 386 -14.41 18.24 5.26
C LYS A 386 -12.99 17.77 5.53
N ASN A 387 -12.44 16.90 4.68
CA ASN A 387 -11.10 16.35 4.83
C ASN A 387 -10.01 17.22 4.18
N THR A 388 -10.31 17.87 3.06
CA THR A 388 -9.33 18.66 2.29
C THR A 388 -9.19 20.09 2.80
N LEU A 389 -10.29 20.75 3.12
CA LEU A 389 -10.32 22.17 3.48
C LEU A 389 -9.43 22.51 4.70
N PRO A 390 -9.39 21.70 5.79
CA PRO A 390 -8.46 21.95 6.90
C PRO A 390 -6.99 21.91 6.49
N SER A 391 -6.63 21.09 5.49
CA SER A 391 -5.25 21.05 4.99
C SER A 391 -4.89 22.33 4.27
N MET A 392 -5.77 22.84 3.41
CA MET A 392 -5.57 24.12 2.72
C MET A 392 -5.47 25.28 3.71
N MET A 393 -6.30 25.28 4.76
CA MET A 393 -6.22 26.28 5.83
C MET A 393 -4.90 26.22 6.59
N ARG A 394 -4.37 25.02 6.87
CA ARG A 394 -3.05 24.88 7.49
C ARG A 394 -1.95 25.41 6.57
N GLU A 395 -2.01 25.11 5.27
CA GLU A 395 -1.06 25.67 4.31
C GLU A 395 -1.12 27.19 4.27
N ALA A 396 -2.31 27.79 4.22
CA ALA A 396 -2.47 29.25 4.25
C ALA A 396 -1.99 29.87 5.58
N ARG A 397 -2.27 29.22 6.73
CA ARG A 397 -1.77 29.65 8.04
C ARG A 397 -0.25 29.64 8.10
N ASP A 398 0.36 28.60 7.54
CA ASP A 398 1.81 28.40 7.54
C ASP A 398 2.50 29.16 6.38
N GLY A 399 1.72 29.93 5.60
CA GLY A 399 2.15 30.72 4.45
C GLY A 399 2.76 29.86 3.33
N LEU A 400 2.22 28.66 3.11
CA LEU A 400 2.60 27.68 2.10
C LEU A 400 1.57 27.56 0.97
N ASP A 401 0.53 28.41 0.99
CA ASP A 401 -0.50 28.52 -0.05
C ASP A 401 -0.01 29.22 -1.33
N LYS A 402 1.21 29.77 -1.31
CA LYS A 402 1.81 30.55 -2.40
C LYS A 402 3.21 30.07 -2.73
N THR A 403 3.60 30.22 -4.00
CA THR A 403 4.95 29.92 -4.51
C THR A 403 5.70 31.19 -4.90
N ASP A 404 5.37 32.33 -4.29
CA ASP A 404 6.09 33.58 -4.53
C ASP A 404 7.52 33.53 -3.97
N ARG A 405 8.38 34.43 -4.46
CA ARG A 405 9.81 34.45 -4.12
C ARG A 405 10.07 34.60 -2.62
N GLY A 406 9.25 35.39 -1.91
CA GLY A 406 9.41 35.59 -0.47
C GLY A 406 9.12 34.30 0.30
N THR A 407 8.01 33.64 -0.04
CA THR A 407 7.63 32.34 0.54
C THR A 407 8.70 31.27 0.29
N LEU A 408 9.14 31.11 -0.96
CA LEU A 408 10.13 30.10 -1.33
C LEU A 408 11.49 30.34 -0.64
N THR A 409 11.91 31.59 -0.48
CA THR A 409 13.15 31.93 0.22
C THR A 409 13.08 31.56 1.70
N ARG A 410 11.96 31.87 2.37
CA ARG A 410 11.74 31.47 3.78
C ARG A 410 11.78 29.95 3.93
N VAL A 411 11.08 29.23 3.06
CA VAL A 411 11.00 27.77 3.06
C VAL A 411 12.39 27.15 2.84
N LEU A 412 13.21 27.72 1.97
CA LEU A 412 14.60 27.30 1.77
C LEU A 412 15.44 27.48 3.04
N LEU A 413 15.34 28.63 3.69
CA LEU A 413 16.07 28.92 4.94
C LEU A 413 15.68 27.97 6.07
N GLU A 414 14.38 27.66 6.20
CA GLU A 414 13.88 26.64 7.13
C GLU A 414 14.46 25.28 6.81
N ALA A 415 14.49 24.87 5.54
CA ALA A 415 15.05 23.59 5.13
C ALA A 415 16.56 23.48 5.45
N PHE A 416 17.33 24.54 5.24
CA PHE A 416 18.74 24.59 5.63
C PHE A 416 18.93 24.43 7.15
N ARG A 417 18.14 25.14 7.97
CA ARG A 417 18.17 24.98 9.43
C ARG A 417 17.76 23.59 9.88
N GLU A 418 16.79 22.97 9.21
CA GLU A 418 16.32 21.64 9.58
C GLU A 418 17.36 20.57 9.26
N VAL A 419 18.02 20.65 8.10
CA VAL A 419 19.01 19.65 7.68
C VAL A 419 20.35 19.82 8.39
N LEU A 420 20.79 21.06 8.63
CA LEU A 420 22.11 21.34 9.22
C LEU A 420 22.07 21.68 10.71
N GLY A 421 20.89 21.92 11.28
CA GLY A 421 20.67 22.27 12.67
C GLY A 421 20.57 23.78 12.93
N PRO A 422 20.08 24.19 14.12
CA PRO A 422 19.75 25.59 14.44
C PRO A 422 20.96 26.54 14.51
N ASN A 423 22.18 26.00 14.71
CA ASN A 423 23.42 26.78 14.78
C ASN A 423 24.27 26.68 13.50
N SER A 424 23.70 26.19 12.40
CA SER A 424 24.42 26.02 11.14
C SER A 424 24.65 27.35 10.41
N ARG A 425 25.59 27.35 9.46
CA ARG A 425 25.76 28.47 8.53
C ARG A 425 24.46 28.71 7.74
N PRO A 426 24.12 29.97 7.42
CA PRO A 426 23.09 30.25 6.42
C PRO A 426 23.54 29.77 5.02
N PRO A 427 22.58 29.55 4.09
CA PRO A 427 22.94 29.29 2.71
C PRO A 427 23.63 30.51 2.09
N GLY A 428 24.66 30.28 1.29
CA GLY A 428 25.32 31.33 0.51
C GLY A 428 24.55 31.68 -0.77
N ASP A 429 24.91 32.78 -1.42
CA ASP A 429 24.22 33.29 -2.62
C ASP A 429 24.14 32.27 -3.76
N THR A 430 25.19 31.47 -3.95
CA THR A 430 25.22 30.42 -4.97
C THR A 430 24.21 29.31 -4.69
N GLU A 431 24.08 28.90 -3.42
CA GLU A 431 23.09 27.90 -3.00
C GLU A 431 21.69 28.45 -3.15
N ILE A 432 21.44 29.67 -2.66
CA ILE A 432 20.15 30.34 -2.82
C ILE A 432 19.76 30.40 -4.30
N LYS A 433 20.66 30.85 -5.17
CA LYS A 433 20.39 30.95 -6.60
C LYS A 433 20.03 29.59 -7.22
N ALA A 434 20.78 28.54 -6.92
CA ALA A 434 20.56 27.21 -7.48
C ALA A 434 19.24 26.58 -6.99
N TRP A 435 18.98 26.62 -5.69
CA TRP A 435 17.74 26.12 -5.10
C TRP A 435 16.51 26.90 -5.55
N MET A 436 16.64 28.23 -5.70
CA MET A 436 15.54 29.05 -6.20
C MET A 436 15.23 28.79 -7.68
N GLN A 437 16.22 28.48 -8.51
CA GLN A 437 15.99 28.05 -9.90
C GLN A 437 15.19 26.74 -9.96
N MET A 438 15.56 25.76 -9.12
CA MET A 438 14.80 24.52 -8.99
C MET A 438 13.36 24.79 -8.53
N ALA A 439 13.18 25.64 -7.52
CA ALA A 439 11.87 25.98 -6.98
C ALA A 439 10.98 26.72 -7.98
N THR A 440 11.53 27.65 -8.76
CA THR A 440 10.80 28.32 -9.83
C THR A 440 10.31 27.32 -10.86
N LYS A 441 11.18 26.39 -11.31
CA LYS A 441 10.77 25.34 -12.25
C LYS A 441 9.65 24.46 -11.69
N MET A 442 9.74 24.07 -10.43
CA MET A 442 8.68 23.31 -9.77
C MET A 442 7.37 24.10 -9.65
N ALA A 443 7.45 25.41 -9.35
CA ALA A 443 6.29 26.28 -9.29
C ALA A 443 5.63 26.46 -10.68
N ASP A 444 6.43 26.56 -11.74
CA ASP A 444 5.95 26.59 -13.14
C ASP A 444 5.24 25.28 -13.51
N ASP A 445 5.73 24.15 -12.98
CA ASP A 445 5.10 22.82 -13.06
C ASP A 445 3.90 22.65 -12.10
N LYS A 446 3.41 23.75 -11.50
CA LYS A 446 2.27 23.82 -10.57
C LYS A 446 2.43 23.00 -9.29
N GLN A 447 3.67 22.78 -8.83
CA GLN A 447 3.92 22.16 -7.53
C GLN A 447 3.61 23.15 -6.40
N SER A 448 3.05 22.64 -5.29
CA SER A 448 2.76 23.46 -4.11
C SER A 448 4.03 23.84 -3.35
N ALA A 449 3.98 24.89 -2.53
CA ALA A 449 5.12 25.26 -1.69
C ALA A 449 5.46 24.15 -0.67
N THR A 450 4.47 23.38 -0.24
CA THR A 450 4.67 22.16 0.56
C THR A 450 5.53 21.14 -0.20
N ALA A 451 5.21 20.84 -1.46
CA ALA A 451 6.00 19.93 -2.28
C ALA A 451 7.43 20.45 -2.51
N ILE A 452 7.57 21.76 -2.75
CA ILE A 452 8.87 22.41 -2.90
C ILE A 452 9.69 22.36 -1.59
N LYS A 453 9.06 22.57 -0.43
CA LYS A 453 9.70 22.41 0.89
C LYS A 453 10.28 21.01 1.06
N TYR A 454 9.50 19.98 0.74
CA TYR A 454 9.97 18.59 0.79
C TYR A 454 11.09 18.31 -0.21
N ALA A 455 11.04 18.90 -1.40
CA ALA A 455 12.10 18.78 -2.39
C ALA A 455 13.40 19.45 -1.90
N PHE A 456 13.33 20.61 -1.24
CA PHE A 456 14.49 21.21 -0.59
C PHE A 456 15.06 20.31 0.50
N LEU A 457 14.25 19.81 1.42
CA LEU A 457 14.71 18.93 2.50
C LEU A 457 15.40 17.67 1.96
N THR A 458 14.77 17.02 0.98
CA THR A 458 15.28 15.79 0.36
C THR A 458 16.56 16.07 -0.42
N GLY A 459 16.56 17.11 -1.24
CA GLY A 459 17.70 17.51 -2.04
C GLY A 459 18.88 17.97 -1.18
N LEU A 460 18.66 18.70 -0.09
CA LEU A 460 19.70 19.11 0.84
C LEU A 460 20.32 17.93 1.59
N ARG A 461 19.50 16.97 2.04
CA ARG A 461 20.02 15.71 2.62
C ARG A 461 20.85 14.93 1.61
N THR A 462 20.38 14.85 0.36
CA THR A 462 21.12 14.21 -0.73
C THR A 462 22.44 14.91 -1.01
N ALA A 463 22.44 16.25 -1.08
CA ALA A 463 23.64 17.04 -1.30
C ALA A 463 24.65 16.88 -0.15
N LEU A 464 24.17 16.72 1.08
CA LEU A 464 25.00 16.47 2.26
C LEU A 464 25.60 15.06 2.23
N ASP A 465 24.80 14.04 1.89
CA ASP A 465 25.27 12.65 1.73
C ASP A 465 26.30 12.50 0.60
N ASN A 466 26.27 13.41 -0.38
CA ASN A 466 27.18 13.42 -1.52
C ASN A 466 28.53 14.09 -1.19
N GLN A 467 28.71 14.71 -0.01
CA GLN A 467 30.00 15.28 0.42
C GLN A 467 30.84 14.25 1.18
#